data_AF-A0A1A9T5I5-F1
#
_entry.id   AF-A0A1A9T5I5-F1
#
_cell.length_a   1.000
_cell.length_b   1.000
_cell.length_c   1.000
_cell.angle_alpha   90.00
_cell.angle_beta   90.00
_cell.angle_gamma   90.00
#
_symmetry.space_group_name_H-M   'P 1'
#
loop_
_entity.id
_entity.type
_entity.pdbx_description
1 polymer ?
#
loop_
_entity_poly.entity_id
_entity_poly.type
_entity_poly.pdbx_seq_one_letter_code
_entity_poly.pdbx_strand_id
1 'polypeptide(L)'
;MATIKLNTKPVTADKTSRKPVRPLDPNKRTRTSAPAPKPFSDEVANPTIATAPATEQKPVVQKSQSQRQRNHRHDGTLRESDAKPHLIRDETGRDTPRRGGKTRDGFEAGNFNRDRATNPMFAPKPLPTNPDQPRLSKRMTELGLCSRREADEWISNGWVSVDGVVVDVLGTRVSLDATIEVSKAAQQHQSETVTIILHKPMGYVSGQAEDGYQPAITLINPDNHWAEDPSSTFFKRGHLQGLAPAGRLDIDSTGLLVFTQDGRIAKHLIGENSTVEKEYLVRVEGTLSAEGLKKLNFGLSLDGVNLKPAKVSWQNEDQLRFVLREGRKRQIRRMCELVGIHVVGLKRIRIGSVTLSSLPVGAWRYLRMNERF
;
A
#
# COMPACT_ATOMS: atom_id res chain seq x y z
N MET A 1 -38.76 60.00 -20.51
CA MET A 1 -37.75 58.98 -20.12
C MET A 1 -38.31 58.24 -18.92
N ALA A 2 -38.58 56.95 -19.10
CA ALA A 2 -39.54 56.17 -18.31
C ALA A 2 -38.88 55.44 -17.12
N THR A 3 -39.53 55.57 -15.96
CA THR A 3 -39.17 54.94 -14.68
C THR A 3 -39.80 53.55 -14.58
N ILE A 4 -38.98 52.52 -14.33
CA ILE A 4 -39.38 51.12 -14.30
C ILE A 4 -39.98 50.77 -12.93
N LYS A 5 -41.21 50.24 -12.93
CA LYS A 5 -41.93 49.72 -11.76
C LYS A 5 -41.54 48.26 -11.48
N LEU A 6 -41.18 47.99 -10.22
CA LEU A 6 -41.02 46.64 -9.65
C LEU A 6 -42.40 46.01 -9.40
N ASN A 7 -42.59 44.77 -9.84
CA ASN A 7 -43.82 44.00 -9.67
C ASN A 7 -43.57 42.83 -8.70
N THR A 8 -44.05 42.94 -7.47
CA THR A 8 -44.09 41.90 -6.45
C THR A 8 -45.43 41.18 -6.50
N LYS A 9 -45.43 39.88 -6.82
CA LYS A 9 -46.61 39.01 -6.68
C LYS A 9 -46.71 38.47 -5.25
N PRO A 10 -47.91 38.39 -4.65
CA PRO A 10 -48.10 37.73 -3.37
C PRO A 10 -48.22 36.20 -3.55
N VAL A 11 -47.63 35.46 -2.61
CA VAL A 11 -47.73 34.00 -2.47
C VAL A 11 -48.96 33.70 -1.60
N THR A 12 -49.96 33.04 -2.17
CA THR A 12 -51.06 32.42 -1.43
C THR A 12 -50.74 30.96 -1.11
N ALA A 13 -51.00 30.59 0.14
CA ALA A 13 -50.78 29.29 0.71
C ALA A 13 -51.77 28.24 0.17
N ASP A 14 -51.27 27.03 -0.07
CA ASP A 14 -52.11 25.84 -0.24
C ASP A 14 -51.76 24.80 0.83
N LYS A 15 -52.76 24.42 1.63
CA LYS A 15 -52.69 23.42 2.69
C LYS A 15 -53.33 22.15 2.15
N THR A 16 -52.54 21.12 1.87
CA THR A 16 -53.07 19.76 1.65
C THR A 16 -52.22 18.68 2.35
N SER A 17 -52.89 18.04 3.31
CA SER A 17 -52.71 16.73 3.96
C SER A 17 -51.35 15.99 3.93
N ARG A 18 -50.72 15.90 5.11
CA ARG A 18 -49.72 14.86 5.41
C ARG A 18 -50.44 13.52 5.59
N LYS A 19 -50.02 12.50 4.82
CA LYS A 19 -50.43 11.09 4.99
C LYS A 19 -49.93 10.53 6.33
N PRO A 20 -50.67 9.62 7.00
CA PRO A 20 -50.25 9.05 8.27
C PRO A 20 -49.07 8.09 8.10
N VAL A 21 -48.15 8.13 9.06
CA VAL A 21 -47.00 7.23 9.18
C VAL A 21 -47.50 5.79 9.40
N ARG A 22 -47.12 4.86 8.54
CA ARG A 22 -47.40 3.42 8.71
C ARG A 22 -46.75 2.89 9.99
N PRO A 23 -47.42 2.04 10.79
CA PRO A 23 -46.77 1.30 11.88
C PRO A 23 -45.67 0.38 11.34
N LEU A 24 -44.59 0.24 12.09
CA LEU A 24 -43.50 -0.70 11.81
C LEU A 24 -44.02 -2.15 11.83
N ASP A 25 -43.63 -2.91 10.81
CA ASP A 25 -43.90 -4.34 10.66
C ASP A 25 -43.24 -5.14 11.82
N PRO A 26 -44.01 -5.91 12.62
CA PRO A 26 -43.48 -6.66 13.76
C PRO A 26 -42.50 -7.80 13.38
N ASN A 27 -42.32 -8.09 12.09
CA ASN A 27 -41.36 -9.10 11.61
C ASN A 27 -40.00 -8.56 11.13
N LYS A 28 -39.68 -7.27 11.35
CA LYS A 28 -38.33 -6.75 11.09
C LYS A 28 -37.39 -7.01 12.27
N ARG A 29 -36.59 -8.08 12.11
CA ARG A 29 -35.48 -8.49 13.00
C ARG A 29 -34.49 -7.35 13.26
N THR A 30 -34.26 -7.05 14.53
CA THR A 30 -33.17 -6.23 15.05
C THR A 30 -31.82 -6.92 14.84
N ARG A 31 -30.85 -6.19 14.28
CA ARG A 31 -29.45 -6.62 14.16
C ARG A 31 -28.74 -6.50 15.52
N THR A 32 -28.88 -7.50 16.38
CA THR A 32 -27.93 -7.73 17.50
C THR A 32 -28.01 -9.18 17.99
N SER A 33 -27.32 -10.11 17.34
CA SER A 33 -26.83 -11.38 17.90
C SER A 33 -26.09 -12.18 16.83
N ALA A 34 -24.93 -12.73 17.18
CA ALA A 34 -24.13 -13.59 16.32
C ALA A 34 -24.69 -15.03 16.32
N PRO A 35 -24.71 -15.75 15.18
CA PRO A 35 -25.16 -17.13 15.15
C PRO A 35 -24.11 -18.09 15.73
N ALA A 36 -24.58 -19.10 16.47
CA ALA A 36 -23.75 -20.16 17.05
C ALA A 36 -23.15 -21.10 15.99
N PRO A 37 -21.96 -21.69 16.22
CA PRO A 37 -21.31 -22.58 15.27
C PRO A 37 -22.04 -23.94 15.20
N LYS A 38 -22.21 -24.45 13.99
CA LYS A 38 -22.79 -25.79 13.75
C LYS A 38 -21.77 -26.89 14.06
N PRO A 39 -22.18 -28.04 14.62
CA PRO A 39 -21.31 -29.19 14.79
C PRO A 39 -21.05 -29.91 13.46
N PHE A 40 -19.83 -30.39 13.29
CA PHE A 40 -19.41 -31.29 12.20
C PHE A 40 -20.08 -32.65 12.37
N SER A 41 -20.70 -33.16 11.30
CA SER A 41 -21.13 -34.55 11.18
C SER A 41 -20.33 -35.22 10.07
N ASP A 42 -19.51 -36.20 10.45
CA ASP A 42 -18.89 -37.18 9.57
C ASP A 42 -19.95 -38.16 9.07
N GLU A 43 -20.10 -38.31 7.74
CA GLU A 43 -20.54 -39.59 7.14
C GLU A 43 -20.27 -39.67 5.62
N VAL A 44 -19.24 -40.45 5.29
CA VAL A 44 -19.12 -41.49 4.25
C VAL A 44 -19.75 -41.31 2.86
N ALA A 45 -18.90 -41.32 1.81
CA ALA A 45 -19.07 -42.17 0.62
C ALA A 45 -17.78 -42.19 -0.24
N ASN A 46 -17.07 -43.32 -0.25
CA ASN A 46 -16.06 -43.67 -1.26
C ASN A 46 -16.60 -44.84 -2.09
N PRO A 47 -16.47 -44.85 -3.44
CA PRO A 47 -16.70 -46.05 -4.22
C PRO A 47 -15.40 -46.84 -4.48
N THR A 48 -15.61 -48.15 -4.48
CA THR A 48 -14.74 -49.31 -4.62
C THR A 48 -14.03 -49.42 -5.99
N ILE A 49 -12.73 -49.75 -6.03
CA ILE A 49 -12.09 -50.47 -7.17
C ILE A 49 -11.07 -51.50 -6.64
N ALA A 50 -11.00 -52.61 -7.38
CA ALA A 50 -10.51 -53.96 -7.14
C ALA A 50 -9.03 -54.23 -6.76
N THR A 51 -8.87 -55.43 -6.19
CA THR A 51 -7.74 -56.25 -5.71
C THR A 51 -6.71 -56.67 -6.79
N ALA A 52 -5.38 -56.50 -6.55
CA ALA A 52 -4.31 -57.50 -6.22
C ALA A 52 -3.80 -58.41 -7.38
N PRO A 53 -2.52 -58.93 -7.43
CA PRO A 53 -1.67 -59.45 -6.32
C PRO A 53 -0.18 -58.97 -6.32
N ALA A 54 0.46 -58.73 -5.16
CA ALA A 54 1.20 -59.62 -4.22
C ALA A 54 2.68 -59.91 -4.57
N THR A 55 3.63 -59.39 -3.76
CA THR A 55 4.92 -60.04 -3.46
C THR A 55 5.48 -59.56 -2.09
N GLU A 56 5.59 -60.55 -1.19
CA GLU A 56 6.53 -60.77 -0.06
C GLU A 56 6.74 -59.78 1.11
N GLN A 57 6.67 -60.38 2.31
CA GLN A 57 6.83 -59.81 3.65
C GLN A 57 8.16 -60.22 4.30
N LYS A 58 8.68 -59.38 5.22
CA LYS A 58 9.10 -59.67 6.63
C LYS A 58 9.99 -58.53 7.20
N PRO A 59 10.16 -58.39 8.54
CA PRO A 59 9.14 -58.26 9.57
C PRO A 59 9.39 -57.06 10.53
N VAL A 60 8.41 -56.86 11.41
CA VAL A 60 8.21 -55.80 12.42
C VAL A 60 9.19 -55.87 13.60
N VAL A 61 9.61 -54.70 14.12
CA VAL A 61 10.08 -54.52 15.50
C VAL A 61 9.35 -53.32 16.13
N GLN A 62 8.56 -53.59 17.17
CA GLN A 62 7.94 -52.61 18.05
C GLN A 62 8.98 -52.03 19.02
N LYS A 63 8.89 -50.72 19.33
CA LYS A 63 9.31 -50.21 20.64
C LYS A 63 8.49 -49.00 21.06
N SER A 64 8.19 -49.04 22.34
CA SER A 64 7.18 -48.34 23.12
C SER A 64 7.55 -46.90 23.50
N GLN A 65 6.50 -46.16 23.84
CA GLN A 65 6.50 -44.87 24.52
C GLN A 65 7.35 -44.88 25.80
N SER A 66 8.11 -43.81 26.05
CA SER A 66 8.46 -43.41 27.42
C SER A 66 8.66 -41.90 27.55
N GLN A 67 8.14 -41.41 28.67
CA GLN A 67 7.89 -40.04 29.05
C GLN A 67 9.17 -39.19 29.24
N ARG A 68 9.01 -37.89 29.00
CA ARG A 68 9.91 -36.82 29.44
C ARG A 68 9.90 -36.72 30.97
N GLN A 69 11.07 -36.82 31.61
CA GLN A 69 11.26 -36.40 33.00
C GLN A 69 12.45 -35.45 33.16
N ARG A 70 12.24 -34.51 34.10
CA ARG A 70 13.06 -33.35 34.43
C ARG A 70 14.33 -33.76 35.17
N ASN A 71 15.47 -33.20 34.76
CA ASN A 71 16.71 -33.31 35.51
C ASN A 71 16.74 -32.29 36.66
N HIS A 72 16.47 -32.76 37.88
CA HIS A 72 17.04 -32.18 39.08
C HIS A 72 18.24 -33.04 39.48
N ARG A 73 19.40 -32.40 39.68
CA ARG A 73 20.44 -32.94 40.56
C ARG A 73 20.82 -31.86 41.56
N HIS A 74 20.55 -32.21 42.81
CA HIS A 74 20.85 -31.50 44.04
C HIS A 74 22.18 -32.08 44.53
N ASP A 75 23.16 -31.22 44.79
CA ASP A 75 24.41 -31.58 45.47
C ASP A 75 24.56 -30.69 46.72
N GLY A 76 24.00 -31.16 47.83
CA GLY A 76 24.85 -31.83 48.82
C GLY A 76 25.97 -31.07 49.55
N THR A 77 25.90 -29.77 49.82
CA THR A 77 26.78 -29.17 50.86
C THR A 77 26.07 -28.16 51.76
N LEU A 78 26.01 -28.48 53.05
CA LEU A 78 25.63 -27.59 54.16
C LEU A 78 26.64 -26.43 54.24
N ARG A 79 26.15 -25.18 54.21
CA ARG A 79 26.97 -24.01 54.56
C ARG A 79 26.72 -23.63 56.01
N GLU A 80 27.81 -23.61 56.77
CA GLU A 80 27.91 -23.06 58.10
C GLU A 80 27.42 -21.61 58.18
N SER A 81 26.88 -21.32 59.36
CA SER A 81 26.29 -20.06 59.79
C SER A 81 27.37 -19.03 60.12
N ASP A 82 27.59 -18.07 59.22
CA ASP A 82 28.35 -16.85 59.53
C ASP A 82 27.41 -15.65 59.75
N ALA A 83 27.73 -14.91 60.80
CA ALA A 83 26.94 -13.86 61.42
C ALA A 83 26.56 -12.70 60.48
N LYS A 84 25.30 -12.24 60.57
CA LYS A 84 24.84 -10.99 59.94
C LYS A 84 25.38 -9.77 60.71
N PRO A 85 26.03 -8.79 60.06
CA PRO A 85 26.29 -7.50 60.68
C PRO A 85 25.01 -6.68 60.80
N HIS A 86 24.88 -5.97 61.92
CA HIS A 86 23.80 -5.05 62.23
C HIS A 86 23.63 -3.96 61.16
N LEU A 87 22.37 -3.69 60.80
CA LEU A 87 21.95 -2.59 59.94
C LEU A 87 22.16 -1.25 60.66
N ILE A 88 23.02 -0.38 60.12
CA ILE A 88 23.00 1.05 60.43
C ILE A 88 21.86 1.66 59.60
N ARG A 89 20.93 2.32 60.28
CA ARG A 89 19.69 2.87 59.73
C ARG A 89 19.86 4.38 59.62
N ASP A 90 19.92 4.92 58.41
CA ASP A 90 19.89 6.38 58.19
C ASP A 90 18.46 6.95 58.35
N GLU A 91 18.37 8.18 58.86
CA GLU A 91 17.16 8.87 59.32
C GLU A 91 16.17 9.33 58.23
N THR A 92 16.33 8.92 56.98
CA THR A 92 15.37 9.21 55.92
C THR A 92 14.76 7.91 55.40
N GLY A 93 13.66 7.46 56.01
CA GLY A 93 12.96 6.21 55.70
C GLY A 93 12.42 6.11 54.27
N ARG A 94 13.29 5.99 53.27
CA ARG A 94 12.96 5.66 51.88
C ARG A 94 13.92 4.60 51.37
N ASP A 95 13.36 3.47 50.95
CA ASP A 95 14.07 2.43 50.22
C ASP A 95 14.52 2.98 48.86
N THR A 96 15.83 3.01 48.62
CA THR A 96 16.36 3.20 47.27
C THR A 96 16.26 1.86 46.54
N PRO A 97 15.72 1.80 45.30
CA PRO A 97 15.75 0.57 44.53
C PRO A 97 17.20 0.26 44.13
N ARG A 98 17.77 -0.79 44.74
CA ARG A 98 19.01 -1.44 44.29
C ARG A 98 18.83 -1.92 42.84
N ARG A 99 19.25 -1.11 41.86
CA ARG A 99 19.54 -1.60 40.51
C ARG A 99 20.97 -2.12 40.51
N GLY A 100 21.10 -3.44 40.48
CA GLY A 100 22.38 -4.15 40.50
C GLY A 100 23.32 -3.66 39.41
N GLY A 101 24.52 -3.28 39.83
CA GLY A 101 25.69 -3.08 39.01
C GLY A 101 26.90 -3.13 39.93
N LYS A 102 27.70 -4.19 39.85
CA LYS A 102 29.04 -4.19 40.44
C LYS A 102 29.77 -3.01 39.83
N THR A 103 30.20 -2.05 40.64
CA THR A 103 31.22 -1.09 40.25
C THR A 103 32.42 -1.90 39.78
N ARG A 104 32.71 -1.81 38.47
CA ARG A 104 33.97 -2.31 37.92
C ARG A 104 35.06 -1.40 38.44
N ASP A 105 35.99 -1.97 39.21
CA ASP A 105 37.24 -1.30 39.54
C ASP A 105 37.95 -0.91 38.22
N GLY A 106 38.28 0.38 38.08
CA GLY A 106 38.93 0.93 36.88
C GLY A 106 38.16 1.99 36.09
N PHE A 107 37.04 2.52 36.58
CA PHE A 107 36.42 3.71 35.97
C PHE A 107 37.08 4.99 36.48
N GLU A 108 38.11 5.48 35.78
CA GLU A 108 38.56 6.86 35.96
C GLU A 108 37.45 7.79 35.49
N ALA A 109 36.99 8.67 36.38
CA ALA A 109 36.08 9.76 36.02
C ALA A 109 36.85 10.75 35.13
N GLY A 110 36.92 10.48 33.83
CA GLY A 110 37.46 11.40 32.85
C GLY A 110 36.75 12.75 32.98
N ASN A 111 37.53 13.85 32.91
CA ASN A 111 37.01 15.21 32.95
C ASN A 111 35.90 15.36 31.89
N PHE A 112 34.66 15.33 32.34
CA PHE A 112 33.50 15.61 31.49
C PHE A 112 33.58 17.09 31.10
N ASN A 113 33.97 17.35 29.86
CA ASN A 113 33.91 18.69 29.31
C ASN A 113 32.45 19.13 29.27
N ARG A 114 32.08 20.09 30.13
CA ARG A 114 30.74 20.67 30.22
C ARG A 114 30.48 21.71 29.13
N ASP A 115 31.49 22.02 28.29
CA ASP A 115 31.31 22.90 27.16
C ASP A 115 30.40 22.27 26.10
N ARG A 116 29.18 22.78 26.07
CA ARG A 116 28.11 22.37 25.14
C ARG A 116 28.47 22.57 23.67
N ALA A 117 29.45 23.44 23.37
CA ALA A 117 29.87 23.78 22.02
C ALA A 117 30.85 22.77 21.40
N THR A 118 31.58 22.01 22.22
CA THR A 118 32.65 21.09 21.77
C THR A 118 32.32 19.62 22.00
N ASN A 119 31.19 19.33 22.64
CA ASN A 119 30.78 17.97 22.95
C ASN A 119 29.90 17.40 21.81
N PRO A 120 30.33 16.34 21.11
CA PRO A 120 29.60 15.78 19.97
C PRO A 120 28.24 15.15 20.32
N MET A 121 27.92 14.95 21.61
CA MET A 121 26.56 14.60 22.04
C MET A 121 25.58 15.77 22.00
N PHE A 122 26.06 17.01 21.85
CA PHE A 122 25.26 18.22 21.70
C PHE A 122 25.36 18.73 20.27
N ALA A 123 24.83 17.93 19.33
CA ALA A 123 24.53 18.36 17.97
C ALA A 123 23.77 19.71 17.97
N PRO A 124 23.90 20.52 16.90
CA PRO A 124 23.26 21.83 16.84
C PRO A 124 21.77 21.73 17.13
N LYS A 125 21.30 22.68 17.95
CA LYS A 125 19.90 22.82 18.36
C LYS A 125 18.99 22.71 17.12
N PRO A 126 17.90 21.92 17.14
CA PRO A 126 17.01 21.84 15.98
C PRO A 126 16.58 23.24 15.59
N LEU A 127 16.71 23.55 14.29
CA LEU A 127 16.37 24.86 13.74
C LEU A 127 14.98 25.26 14.22
N PRO A 128 14.79 26.47 14.78
CA PRO A 128 13.49 26.91 15.29
C PRO A 128 12.49 26.84 14.14
N THR A 129 11.59 25.87 14.26
CA THR A 129 10.77 25.46 13.14
C THR A 129 9.47 26.27 13.16
N ASN A 130 9.33 27.23 12.25
CA ASN A 130 8.09 28.00 12.16
C ASN A 130 6.93 27.05 11.80
N PRO A 131 5.82 27.02 12.58
CA PRO A 131 4.69 26.13 12.31
C PRO A 131 4.04 26.36 10.94
N ASP A 132 4.21 27.54 10.36
CA ASP A 132 3.66 27.91 9.05
C ASP A 132 4.48 27.39 7.87
N GLN A 133 5.71 26.94 8.11
CA GLN A 133 6.59 26.43 7.06
C GLN A 133 6.28 24.97 6.68
N PRO A 134 6.42 24.59 5.39
CA PRO A 134 6.25 23.20 4.99
C PRO A 134 7.32 22.30 5.60
N ARG A 135 6.94 21.06 5.93
CA ARG A 135 7.91 20.03 6.30
C ARG A 135 8.91 19.80 5.15
N LEU A 136 10.18 19.58 5.49
CA LEU A 136 11.26 19.31 4.53
C LEU A 136 10.89 18.18 3.57
N SER A 137 10.38 17.05 4.08
CA SER A 137 9.97 15.93 3.20
C SER A 137 8.82 16.26 2.24
N LYS A 138 7.90 17.15 2.65
CA LYS A 138 6.88 17.71 1.75
C LYS A 138 7.52 18.63 0.71
N ARG A 139 8.41 19.54 1.12
CA ARG A 139 9.11 20.46 0.22
C ARG A 139 9.95 19.74 -0.83
N MET A 140 10.71 18.70 -0.44
CA MET A 140 11.47 17.85 -1.37
C MET A 140 10.57 17.17 -2.40
N THR A 141 9.38 16.72 -2.00
CA THR A 141 8.39 16.10 -2.90
C THR A 141 7.77 17.12 -3.86
N GLU A 142 7.61 18.37 -3.45
CA GLU A 142 7.12 19.47 -4.29
C GLU A 142 8.17 19.90 -5.31
N LEU A 143 9.45 19.93 -4.92
CA LEU A 143 10.59 20.18 -5.80
C LEU A 143 10.88 18.99 -6.75
N GLY A 144 10.21 17.85 -6.57
CA GLY A 144 10.39 16.67 -7.42
C GLY A 144 11.68 15.88 -7.17
N LEU A 145 12.36 16.11 -6.04
CA LEU A 145 13.61 15.44 -5.71
C LEU A 145 13.42 13.94 -5.48
N CYS A 146 12.39 13.57 -4.73
CA CYS A 146 12.05 12.18 -4.39
C CYS A 146 10.59 12.09 -3.91
N SER A 147 10.14 10.88 -3.58
CA SER A 147 8.88 10.71 -2.85
C SER A 147 8.98 11.17 -1.40
N ARG A 148 7.84 11.33 -0.73
CA ARG A 148 7.81 11.74 0.68
C ARG A 148 8.45 10.71 1.61
N ARG A 149 8.29 9.41 1.31
CA ARG A 149 8.89 8.33 2.11
C ARG A 149 10.39 8.26 1.91
N GLU A 150 10.84 8.35 0.65
CA GLU A 150 12.27 8.46 0.34
C GLU A 150 12.88 9.71 0.98
N ALA A 151 12.16 10.84 1.01
CA ALA A 151 12.64 12.05 1.67
C ALA A 151 12.85 11.82 3.18
N ASP A 152 11.89 11.18 3.85
CA ASP A 152 12.02 10.87 5.28
C ASP A 152 13.22 9.90 5.52
N GLU A 153 13.45 8.93 4.63
CA GLU A 153 14.61 8.03 4.68
C GLU A 153 15.94 8.77 4.47
N TRP A 154 16.01 9.63 3.45
CA TRP A 154 17.22 10.42 3.15
C TRP A 154 17.56 11.40 4.26
N ILE A 155 16.55 12.03 4.86
CA ILE A 155 16.72 12.87 6.05
C ILE A 155 17.30 12.00 7.17
N SER A 156 16.67 10.89 7.53
CA SER A 156 17.15 10.03 8.62
C SER A 156 18.59 9.53 8.43
N ASN A 157 19.03 9.36 7.18
CA ASN A 157 20.39 8.95 6.83
C ASN A 157 21.40 10.12 6.76
N GLY A 158 20.98 11.36 7.02
CA GLY A 158 21.83 12.55 6.91
C GLY A 158 22.25 12.88 5.48
N TRP A 159 21.46 12.46 4.48
CA TRP A 159 21.76 12.65 3.06
C TRP A 159 21.22 13.95 2.48
N VAL A 160 20.59 14.79 3.31
CA VAL A 160 19.96 16.05 2.91
C VAL A 160 20.58 17.20 3.66
N SER A 161 20.95 18.26 2.96
CA SER A 161 21.36 19.54 3.54
C SER A 161 20.40 20.65 3.15
N VAL A 162 20.18 21.58 4.07
CA VAL A 162 19.34 22.76 3.91
C VAL A 162 20.19 23.98 4.25
N ASP A 163 20.34 24.89 3.30
CA ASP A 163 21.19 26.09 3.43
C ASP A 163 22.61 25.76 3.91
N GLY A 164 23.17 24.65 3.40
CA GLY A 164 24.50 24.15 3.75
C GLY A 164 24.60 23.32 5.04
N VAL A 165 23.51 23.18 5.81
CA VAL A 165 23.49 22.42 7.07
C VAL A 165 22.82 21.06 6.86
N VAL A 166 23.49 19.96 7.23
CA VAL A 166 22.92 18.60 7.17
C VAL A 166 21.73 18.50 8.13
N VAL A 167 20.61 17.99 7.64
CA VAL A 167 19.39 17.77 8.41
C VAL A 167 19.12 16.28 8.51
N ASP A 168 19.14 15.75 9.74
CA ASP A 168 18.87 14.35 10.07
C ASP A 168 17.58 14.12 10.88
N VAL A 169 16.92 15.20 11.30
CA VAL A 169 15.71 15.16 12.12
C VAL A 169 14.45 15.13 11.25
N LEU A 170 13.67 14.05 11.38
CA LEU A 170 12.35 13.93 10.76
C LEU A 170 11.39 15.03 11.23
N GLY A 171 10.56 15.50 10.30
CA GLY A 171 9.55 16.52 10.60
C GLY A 171 10.08 17.95 10.68
N THR A 172 11.39 18.17 10.48
CA THR A 172 11.98 19.49 10.26
C THR A 172 11.18 20.26 9.20
N ARG A 173 10.89 21.53 9.44
CA ARG A 173 10.25 22.43 8.45
C ARG A 173 11.26 23.46 7.99
N VAL A 174 11.08 23.89 6.75
CA VAL A 174 12.04 24.72 6.03
C VAL A 174 11.32 25.84 5.31
N SER A 175 11.99 26.97 5.14
CA SER A 175 11.47 28.08 4.33
C SER A 175 11.20 27.61 2.89
N LEU A 176 10.27 28.28 2.22
CA LEU A 176 10.05 28.04 0.79
C LEU A 176 11.28 28.42 -0.05
N ASP A 177 12.04 29.40 0.42
CA ASP A 177 13.24 29.91 -0.25
C ASP A 177 14.53 29.17 0.16
N ALA A 178 14.43 28.17 1.04
CA ALA A 178 15.57 27.40 1.50
C ALA A 178 16.19 26.60 0.34
N THR A 179 17.51 26.58 0.27
CA THR A 179 18.26 25.79 -0.70
C THR A 179 18.41 24.37 -0.17
N ILE A 180 17.81 23.39 -0.86
CA ILE A 180 17.85 21.99 -0.47
C ILE A 180 18.80 21.25 -1.40
N GLU A 181 19.83 20.64 -0.83
CA GLU A 181 20.81 19.83 -1.54
C GLU A 181 20.73 18.37 -1.09
N VAL A 182 20.92 17.47 -2.05
CA VAL A 182 20.85 16.03 -1.83
C VAL A 182 22.23 15.45 -2.13
N SER A 183 22.74 14.64 -1.19
CA SER A 183 24.06 14.03 -1.31
C SER A 183 24.15 13.06 -2.51
N LYS A 184 25.39 12.76 -2.94
CA LYS A 184 25.65 11.73 -3.97
C LYS A 184 25.10 10.35 -3.58
N ALA A 185 25.10 10.01 -2.29
CA ALA A 185 24.59 8.73 -1.80
C ALA A 185 23.08 8.59 -2.05
N ALA A 186 22.31 9.64 -1.80
CA ALA A 186 20.88 9.67 -2.11
C ALA A 186 20.60 9.61 -3.62
N GLN A 187 21.41 10.27 -4.45
CA GLN A 187 21.30 10.16 -5.90
C GLN A 187 21.57 8.75 -6.40
N GLN A 188 22.61 8.10 -5.86
CA GLN A 188 22.93 6.70 -6.19
C GLN A 188 21.81 5.76 -5.76
N HIS A 189 21.32 5.90 -4.51
CA HIS A 189 20.17 5.14 -4.03
C HIS A 189 18.97 5.26 -4.98
N GLN A 190 18.67 6.48 -5.45
CA GLN A 190 17.60 6.70 -6.41
C GLN A 190 17.86 6.03 -7.78
N SER A 191 19.10 6.02 -8.26
CA SER A 191 19.46 5.38 -9.54
C SER A 191 19.33 3.86 -9.52
N GLU A 192 19.38 3.24 -8.34
CA GLU A 192 19.23 1.80 -8.15
C GLU A 192 17.75 1.37 -8.05
N THR A 193 16.81 2.32 -7.99
CA THR A 193 15.38 2.02 -7.96
C THR A 193 14.90 1.42 -9.27
N VAL A 194 13.99 0.46 -9.19
CA VAL A 194 13.42 -0.22 -10.36
C VAL A 194 11.95 0.13 -10.57
N THR A 195 11.56 0.07 -11.84
CA THR A 195 10.16 0.06 -12.27
C THR A 195 9.93 -1.18 -13.12
N ILE A 196 8.83 -1.88 -12.84
CA ILE A 196 8.45 -3.14 -13.45
C ILE A 196 7.08 -2.98 -14.12
N ILE A 197 6.95 -3.54 -15.32
CA ILE A 197 5.71 -3.67 -16.07
C ILE A 197 5.25 -5.12 -15.95
N LEU A 198 4.06 -5.33 -15.42
CA LEU A 198 3.42 -6.64 -15.26
C LEU A 198 2.19 -6.72 -16.17
N HIS A 199 2.03 -7.81 -16.90
CA HIS A 199 0.76 -8.15 -17.51
C HIS A 199 -0.10 -8.91 -16.50
N LYS A 200 -0.85 -8.17 -15.69
CA LYS A 200 -1.67 -8.75 -14.63
C LYS A 200 -2.77 -9.66 -15.22
N PRO A 201 -2.88 -10.93 -14.78
CA PRO A 201 -4.01 -11.80 -15.08
C PRO A 201 -5.25 -11.47 -14.23
N MET A 202 -6.39 -12.06 -14.60
CA MET A 202 -7.57 -12.06 -13.72
C MET A 202 -7.32 -12.88 -12.46
N GLY A 203 -8.04 -12.60 -11.38
CA GLY A 203 -7.93 -13.36 -10.12
C GLY A 203 -6.79 -12.93 -9.21
N TYR A 204 -6.11 -11.82 -9.52
CA TYR A 204 -5.12 -11.20 -8.63
C TYR A 204 -5.59 -9.82 -8.20
N VAL A 205 -5.29 -9.43 -6.96
CA VAL A 205 -5.46 -8.06 -6.47
C VAL A 205 -4.20 -7.25 -6.76
N SER A 206 -4.36 -5.99 -7.16
CA SER A 206 -3.19 -5.16 -7.55
C SER A 206 -2.29 -4.79 -6.37
N GLY A 207 -2.85 -4.72 -5.16
CA GLY A 207 -2.18 -4.26 -3.94
C GLY A 207 -1.97 -5.37 -2.93
N GLN A 208 -2.44 -5.16 -1.71
CA GLN A 208 -2.41 -6.18 -0.65
C GLN A 208 -3.42 -7.29 -0.92
N ALA A 209 -3.14 -8.49 -0.38
CA ALA A 209 -4.06 -9.62 -0.43
C ALA A 209 -5.41 -9.24 0.19
N GLU A 210 -6.51 -9.63 -0.45
CA GLU A 210 -7.87 -9.33 -0.03
C GLU A 210 -8.79 -10.47 -0.51
N ASP A 211 -9.78 -10.85 0.30
CA ASP A 211 -10.84 -11.81 -0.05
C ASP A 211 -10.35 -13.15 -0.63
N GLY A 212 -9.22 -13.66 -0.15
CA GLY A 212 -8.62 -14.92 -0.62
C GLY A 212 -7.88 -14.84 -1.95
N TYR A 213 -7.80 -13.64 -2.57
CA TYR A 213 -7.04 -13.42 -3.79
C TYR A 213 -5.59 -13.03 -3.50
N GLN A 214 -4.69 -13.60 -4.29
CA GLN A 214 -3.26 -13.31 -4.17
C GLN A 214 -2.90 -11.92 -4.72
N PRO A 215 -1.92 -11.23 -4.11
CA PRO A 215 -1.47 -9.95 -4.60
C PRO A 215 -0.59 -10.13 -5.83
N ALA A 216 -0.75 -9.27 -6.83
CA ALA A 216 -0.07 -9.34 -8.12
C ALA A 216 1.47 -9.24 -8.00
N ILE A 217 1.99 -8.70 -6.90
CA ILE A 217 3.43 -8.69 -6.61
C ILE A 217 4.03 -10.11 -6.50
N THR A 218 3.22 -11.13 -6.16
CA THR A 218 3.67 -12.53 -6.13
C THR A 218 4.07 -13.07 -7.50
N LEU A 219 3.56 -12.45 -8.57
CA LEU A 219 3.93 -12.78 -9.94
C LEU A 219 5.31 -12.21 -10.31
N ILE A 220 5.90 -11.33 -9.50
CA ILE A 220 7.22 -10.75 -9.75
C ILE A 220 8.28 -11.64 -9.11
N ASN A 221 8.65 -12.68 -9.84
CA ASN A 221 9.68 -13.65 -9.48
C ASN A 221 10.43 -14.08 -10.76
N PRO A 222 11.61 -14.73 -10.65
CA PRO A 222 12.39 -15.15 -11.81
C PRO A 222 11.63 -16.04 -12.81
N ASP A 223 10.76 -16.93 -12.34
CA ASP A 223 10.04 -17.90 -13.18
C ASP A 223 9.03 -17.21 -14.12
N ASN A 224 8.48 -16.07 -13.68
CA ASN A 224 7.56 -15.25 -14.47
C ASN A 224 8.26 -14.07 -15.18
N HIS A 225 9.58 -13.95 -15.09
CA HIS A 225 10.31 -12.91 -15.82
C HIS A 225 10.23 -13.21 -17.32
N TRP A 226 9.80 -12.24 -18.12
CA TRP A 226 9.64 -12.44 -19.54
C TRP A 226 11.01 -12.70 -20.20
N ALA A 227 11.15 -13.85 -20.85
CA ALA A 227 12.41 -14.30 -21.45
C ALA A 227 12.96 -13.34 -22.53
N GLU A 228 12.09 -12.57 -23.18
CA GLU A 228 12.47 -11.56 -24.18
C GLU A 228 12.51 -10.14 -23.58
N ASP A 229 12.66 -9.99 -22.26
CA ASP A 229 12.88 -8.68 -21.64
C ASP A 229 14.16 -8.05 -22.22
N PRO A 230 14.06 -6.91 -22.94
CA PRO A 230 15.23 -6.29 -23.56
C PRO A 230 16.09 -5.49 -22.58
N SER A 231 15.70 -5.42 -21.30
CA SER A 231 16.52 -4.75 -20.29
C SER A 231 17.78 -5.54 -19.97
N SER A 232 18.88 -4.84 -19.73
CA SER A 232 20.13 -5.42 -19.25
C SER A 232 20.16 -5.61 -17.73
N THR A 233 18.99 -5.49 -17.06
CA THR A 233 18.89 -5.47 -15.61
C THR A 233 18.71 -6.89 -15.08
N PHE A 234 19.64 -7.35 -14.26
CA PHE A 234 19.51 -8.63 -13.58
C PHE A 234 18.57 -8.55 -12.39
N PHE A 235 17.68 -9.52 -12.25
CA PHE A 235 16.79 -9.59 -11.11
C PHE A 235 17.57 -9.82 -9.81
N LYS A 236 17.33 -8.95 -8.82
CA LYS A 236 17.82 -9.09 -7.45
C LYS A 236 16.63 -9.11 -6.50
N ARG A 237 16.69 -9.92 -5.44
CA ARG A 237 15.61 -9.96 -4.42
C ARG A 237 15.36 -8.58 -3.79
N GLY A 238 16.39 -7.74 -3.67
CA GLY A 238 16.26 -6.37 -3.18
C GLY A 238 15.31 -5.49 -4.02
N HIS A 239 15.12 -5.80 -5.31
CA HIS A 239 14.20 -5.08 -6.20
C HIS A 239 12.73 -5.21 -5.78
N LEU A 240 12.40 -6.19 -4.92
CA LEU A 240 11.05 -6.34 -4.36
C LEU A 240 10.81 -5.46 -3.12
N GLN A 241 11.88 -4.99 -2.45
CA GLN A 241 11.74 -4.18 -1.25
C GLN A 241 11.22 -2.78 -1.62
N GLY A 242 10.14 -2.33 -1.00
CA GLY A 242 9.52 -1.04 -1.32
C GLY A 242 8.83 -0.97 -2.69
N LEU A 243 8.79 -2.06 -3.45
CA LEU A 243 8.13 -2.12 -4.74
C LEU A 243 6.60 -2.09 -4.54
N ALA A 244 5.95 -1.06 -5.08
CA ALA A 244 4.52 -0.85 -4.88
C ALA A 244 3.78 -0.62 -6.21
N PRO A 245 2.49 -0.99 -6.31
CA PRO A 245 1.71 -0.76 -7.52
C PRO A 245 1.44 0.74 -7.74
N ALA A 246 1.85 1.26 -8.90
CA ALA A 246 1.52 2.61 -9.37
C ALA A 246 0.17 2.61 -10.09
N GLY A 247 -0.88 2.42 -9.30
CA GLY A 247 -2.27 2.30 -9.75
C GLY A 247 -2.82 0.90 -9.64
N ARG A 248 -4.13 0.78 -9.81
CA ARG A 248 -4.84 -0.47 -9.59
C ARG A 248 -5.60 -0.89 -10.84
N LEU A 249 -5.74 -2.19 -11.00
CA LEU A 249 -6.71 -2.88 -11.82
C LEU A 249 -7.61 -3.70 -10.89
N ASP A 250 -8.89 -3.80 -11.24
CA ASP A 250 -9.83 -4.66 -10.54
C ASP A 250 -9.41 -6.14 -10.66
N ILE A 251 -9.96 -6.99 -9.79
CA ILE A 251 -9.69 -8.44 -9.78
C ILE A 251 -10.12 -9.09 -11.10
N ASP A 252 -11.26 -8.64 -11.63
CA ASP A 252 -11.88 -9.05 -12.90
C ASP A 252 -11.27 -8.38 -14.15
N SER A 253 -10.15 -7.67 -13.98
CA SER A 253 -9.50 -6.89 -15.04
C SER A 253 -8.06 -7.35 -15.28
N THR A 254 -7.63 -7.25 -16.53
CA THR A 254 -6.31 -7.71 -17.00
C THR A 254 -5.47 -6.57 -17.56
N GLY A 255 -4.21 -6.86 -17.83
CA GLY A 255 -3.34 -6.01 -18.63
C GLY A 255 -2.27 -5.29 -17.83
N LEU A 256 -1.81 -4.16 -18.37
CA LEU A 256 -0.64 -3.43 -17.92
C LEU A 256 -0.83 -2.91 -16.49
N LEU A 257 -0.04 -3.43 -15.56
CA LEU A 257 0.11 -2.93 -14.19
C LEU A 257 1.57 -2.51 -13.97
N VAL A 258 1.77 -1.33 -13.40
CA VAL A 258 3.10 -0.80 -13.11
C VAL A 258 3.39 -1.00 -11.63
N PHE A 259 4.58 -1.51 -11.33
CA PHE A 259 5.16 -1.54 -9.99
C PHE A 259 6.41 -0.68 -9.99
N THR A 260 6.61 0.15 -8.97
CA THR A 260 7.79 1.02 -8.90
C THR A 260 8.24 1.23 -7.46
N GLN A 261 9.55 1.39 -7.29
CA GLN A 261 10.17 1.90 -6.07
C GLN A 261 10.27 3.43 -6.08
N ASP A 262 10.23 4.06 -7.26
CA ASP A 262 10.31 5.52 -7.41
C ASP A 262 8.92 6.14 -7.21
N GLY A 263 8.71 6.79 -6.07
CA GLY A 263 7.42 7.39 -5.79
C GLY A 263 7.12 8.65 -6.63
N ARG A 264 8.09 9.21 -7.37
CA ARG A 264 7.84 10.26 -8.37
C ARG A 264 7.11 9.66 -9.57
N ILE A 265 7.50 8.48 -10.03
CA ILE A 265 6.79 7.73 -11.08
C ILE A 265 5.38 7.40 -10.58
N ALA A 266 5.24 6.90 -9.36
CA ALA A 266 3.91 6.63 -8.79
C ALA A 266 3.03 7.90 -8.76
N LYS A 267 3.55 9.03 -8.24
CA LYS A 267 2.83 10.30 -8.20
C LYS A 267 2.46 10.80 -9.59
N HIS A 268 3.35 10.65 -10.57
CA HIS A 268 3.09 11.04 -11.95
C HIS A 268 1.95 10.20 -12.57
N LEU A 269 1.90 8.90 -12.28
CA LEU A 269 0.91 7.98 -12.85
C LEU A 269 -0.48 8.03 -12.20
N ILE A 270 -0.54 8.23 -10.89
CA ILE A 270 -1.78 8.12 -10.09
C ILE A 270 -2.08 9.30 -9.16
N GLY A 271 -1.24 10.34 -9.17
CA GLY A 271 -1.53 11.56 -8.43
C GLY A 271 -2.83 12.22 -8.89
N GLU A 272 -3.46 12.99 -8.01
CA GLU A 272 -4.75 13.66 -8.26
C GLU A 272 -4.74 14.54 -9.52
N ASN A 273 -3.59 15.17 -9.79
CA ASN A 273 -3.35 16.03 -10.94
C ASN A 273 -2.65 15.31 -12.11
N SER A 274 -2.59 13.98 -12.09
CA SER A 274 -2.02 13.20 -13.19
C SER A 274 -2.82 13.43 -14.47
N THR A 275 -2.13 13.74 -15.56
CA THR A 275 -2.69 13.88 -16.91
C THR A 275 -2.42 12.63 -17.76
N VAL A 276 -1.77 11.61 -17.20
CA VAL A 276 -1.30 10.43 -17.92
C VAL A 276 -2.48 9.59 -18.41
N GLU A 277 -2.62 9.53 -19.73
CA GLU A 277 -3.64 8.77 -20.42
C GLU A 277 -3.47 7.27 -20.18
N LYS A 278 -4.59 6.57 -19.98
CA LYS A 278 -4.66 5.13 -19.82
C LYS A 278 -5.61 4.59 -20.86
N GLU A 279 -5.16 3.57 -21.58
CA GLU A 279 -5.89 2.99 -22.69
C GLU A 279 -6.34 1.57 -22.38
N TYR A 280 -7.60 1.28 -22.70
CA TYR A 280 -8.26 0.02 -22.41
C TYR A 280 -8.97 -0.51 -23.64
N LEU A 281 -8.89 -1.83 -23.82
CA LEU A 281 -9.77 -2.59 -24.68
C LEU A 281 -10.86 -3.21 -23.80
N VAL A 282 -12.11 -2.97 -24.17
CA VAL A 282 -13.28 -3.26 -23.36
C VAL A 282 -14.24 -4.07 -24.19
N ARG A 283 -14.34 -5.37 -23.91
CA ARG A 283 -15.33 -6.24 -24.55
C ARG A 283 -16.66 -6.06 -23.84
N VAL A 284 -17.73 -5.89 -24.61
CA VAL A 284 -19.06 -5.55 -24.11
C VAL A 284 -20.14 -6.44 -24.70
N GLU A 285 -21.23 -6.59 -23.94
CA GLU A 285 -22.48 -7.21 -24.38
C GLU A 285 -23.61 -6.18 -24.34
N GLY A 286 -24.58 -6.35 -25.23
CA GLY A 286 -25.72 -5.44 -25.42
C GLY A 286 -25.56 -4.52 -26.62
N THR A 287 -26.54 -3.63 -26.82
CA THR A 287 -26.60 -2.74 -27.98
C THR A 287 -26.30 -1.31 -27.55
N LEU A 288 -25.20 -0.74 -28.06
CA LEU A 288 -24.83 0.65 -27.81
C LEU A 288 -25.43 1.57 -28.87
N SER A 289 -26.31 2.49 -28.47
CA SER A 289 -26.82 3.53 -29.36
C SER A 289 -25.75 4.60 -29.66
N ALA A 290 -25.92 5.33 -30.76
CA ALA A 290 -25.04 6.45 -31.10
C ALA A 290 -25.02 7.55 -30.00
N GLU A 291 -26.16 7.77 -29.33
CA GLU A 291 -26.23 8.67 -28.17
C GLU A 291 -25.49 8.12 -26.96
N GLY A 292 -25.57 6.80 -26.72
CA GLY A 292 -24.81 6.13 -25.68
C GLY A 292 -23.30 6.30 -25.89
N LEU A 293 -22.82 6.11 -27.12
CA LEU A 293 -21.40 6.34 -27.46
C LEU A 293 -20.98 7.80 -27.24
N LYS A 294 -21.84 8.78 -27.57
CA LYS A 294 -21.59 10.20 -27.26
C LYS A 294 -21.49 10.44 -25.75
N LYS A 295 -22.40 9.84 -24.96
CA LYS A 295 -22.36 9.91 -23.49
C LYS A 295 -21.08 9.31 -22.91
N LEU A 296 -20.62 8.17 -23.45
CA LEU A 296 -19.36 7.55 -23.04
C LEU A 296 -18.15 8.48 -23.28
N ASN A 297 -18.18 9.32 -24.32
CA ASN A 297 -17.13 10.30 -24.58
C ASN A 297 -17.24 11.52 -23.64
N PHE A 298 -18.46 11.98 -23.33
CA PHE A 298 -18.66 13.12 -22.42
C PHE A 298 -20.10 13.22 -21.90
N GLY A 299 -20.26 13.76 -20.68
CA GLY A 299 -21.57 14.09 -20.10
C GLY A 299 -22.13 13.09 -19.09
N LEU A 300 -21.38 12.03 -18.77
CA LEU A 300 -21.71 11.13 -17.66
C LEU A 300 -21.20 11.67 -16.32
N SER A 301 -21.87 11.28 -15.24
CA SER A 301 -21.45 11.54 -13.87
C SER A 301 -21.49 10.25 -13.04
N LEU A 302 -20.59 10.16 -12.06
CA LEU A 302 -20.54 9.05 -11.11
C LEU A 302 -20.46 9.61 -9.69
N ASP A 303 -21.33 9.12 -8.80
CA ASP A 303 -21.40 9.55 -7.40
C ASP A 303 -21.59 11.08 -7.26
N GLY A 304 -22.41 11.67 -8.13
CA GLY A 304 -22.67 13.12 -8.14
C GLY A 304 -21.54 13.97 -8.72
N VAL A 305 -20.46 13.36 -9.22
CA VAL A 305 -19.31 14.07 -9.82
C VAL A 305 -19.29 13.85 -11.33
N ASN A 306 -19.20 14.94 -12.11
CA ASN A 306 -19.07 14.87 -13.56
C ASN A 306 -17.72 14.26 -13.95
N LEU A 307 -17.75 13.33 -14.90
CA LEU A 307 -16.55 12.71 -15.42
C LEU A 307 -15.81 13.65 -16.38
N LYS A 308 -14.48 13.50 -16.44
CA LYS A 308 -13.68 14.18 -17.47
C LYS A 308 -14.00 13.59 -18.86
N PRO A 309 -13.80 14.36 -19.94
CA PRO A 309 -13.91 13.82 -21.29
C PRO A 309 -13.03 12.59 -21.49
N ALA A 310 -13.59 11.58 -22.14
CA ALA A 310 -12.95 10.34 -22.54
C ALA A 310 -12.91 10.25 -24.07
N LYS A 311 -11.96 9.49 -24.62
CA LYS A 311 -12.02 9.10 -26.04
C LYS A 311 -12.50 7.66 -26.10
N VAL A 312 -13.71 7.46 -26.61
CA VAL A 312 -14.34 6.14 -26.71
C VAL A 312 -14.76 5.89 -28.16
N SER A 313 -14.27 4.80 -28.73
CA SER A 313 -14.58 4.40 -30.11
C SER A 313 -14.75 2.88 -30.19
N TRP A 314 -15.52 2.42 -31.17
CA TRP A 314 -15.53 1.01 -31.54
C TRP A 314 -14.18 0.61 -32.13
N GLN A 315 -13.68 -0.55 -31.71
CA GLN A 315 -12.51 -1.20 -32.30
C GLN A 315 -12.94 -2.32 -33.25
N ASN A 316 -14.02 -3.02 -32.92
CA ASN A 316 -14.72 -4.01 -33.74
C ASN A 316 -16.18 -4.14 -33.21
N GLU A 317 -16.92 -5.19 -33.57
CA GLU A 317 -18.35 -5.35 -33.24
C GLU A 317 -18.66 -5.48 -31.75
N ASP A 318 -17.77 -6.08 -30.95
CA ASP A 318 -18.01 -6.37 -29.52
C ASP A 318 -16.99 -5.70 -28.58
N GLN A 319 -16.07 -4.89 -29.12
CA GLN A 319 -14.99 -4.26 -28.37
C GLN A 319 -14.91 -2.76 -28.59
N LEU A 320 -14.93 -2.02 -27.48
CA LEU A 320 -14.68 -0.59 -27.40
C LEU A 320 -13.23 -0.33 -26.98
N ARG A 321 -12.67 0.76 -27.49
CA ARG A 321 -11.41 1.34 -27.05
C ARG A 321 -11.70 2.57 -26.20
N PHE A 322 -11.21 2.57 -24.96
CA PHE A 322 -11.33 3.70 -24.03
C PHE A 322 -9.95 4.32 -23.79
N VAL A 323 -9.86 5.65 -23.88
CA VAL A 323 -8.72 6.42 -23.39
C VAL A 323 -9.20 7.40 -22.33
N LEU A 324 -8.70 7.23 -21.10
CA LEU A 324 -9.07 8.00 -19.92
C LEU A 324 -7.88 8.73 -19.31
N ARG A 325 -8.12 9.92 -18.76
CA ARG A 325 -7.14 10.70 -17.97
C ARG A 325 -7.43 10.67 -16.48
N GLU A 326 -8.42 9.90 -16.06
CA GLU A 326 -8.80 9.68 -14.68
C GLU A 326 -9.08 8.20 -14.44
N GLY A 327 -9.22 7.81 -13.17
CA GLY A 327 -9.42 6.42 -12.77
C GLY A 327 -10.26 6.31 -11.52
N ARG A 328 -11.54 6.69 -11.59
CA ARG A 328 -12.49 6.49 -10.48
C ARG A 328 -12.77 4.99 -10.29
N LYS A 329 -13.27 4.61 -9.11
CA LYS A 329 -13.60 3.21 -8.77
C LYS A 329 -14.53 2.59 -9.82
N ARG A 330 -14.06 1.54 -10.50
CA ARG A 330 -14.79 0.79 -11.55
C ARG A 330 -15.35 1.69 -12.67
N GLN A 331 -14.68 2.81 -12.98
CA GLN A 331 -15.22 3.86 -13.86
C GLN A 331 -15.77 3.35 -15.19
N ILE A 332 -14.98 2.59 -15.97
CA ILE A 332 -15.40 2.10 -17.29
C ILE A 332 -16.65 1.21 -17.19
N ARG A 333 -16.67 0.27 -16.25
CA ARG A 333 -17.80 -0.65 -16.07
C ARG A 333 -19.08 0.12 -15.73
N ARG A 334 -18.98 1.09 -14.83
CA ARG A 334 -20.10 1.96 -14.46
C ARG A 334 -20.57 2.87 -15.59
N MET A 335 -19.63 3.39 -16.39
CA MET A 335 -19.97 4.18 -17.60
C MET A 335 -20.76 3.35 -18.61
N CYS A 336 -20.33 2.11 -18.85
CA CYS A 336 -21.01 1.15 -19.71
C CYS A 336 -22.43 0.82 -19.21
N GLU A 337 -22.58 0.54 -17.91
CA GLU A 337 -23.89 0.27 -17.29
C GLU A 337 -24.88 1.44 -17.48
N LEU A 338 -24.41 2.69 -17.36
CA LEU A 338 -25.24 3.89 -17.54
C LEU A 338 -25.76 4.08 -18.97
N VAL A 339 -25.12 3.46 -19.97
CA VAL A 339 -25.56 3.51 -21.36
C VAL A 339 -26.20 2.20 -21.83
N GLY A 340 -26.47 1.27 -20.89
CA GLY A 340 -27.22 0.04 -21.15
C GLY A 340 -26.41 -1.11 -21.73
N ILE A 341 -25.08 -1.10 -21.59
CA ILE A 341 -24.20 -2.22 -22.01
C ILE A 341 -23.40 -2.77 -20.83
N HIS A 342 -22.99 -4.03 -20.92
CA HIS A 342 -22.26 -4.71 -19.85
C HIS A 342 -20.84 -5.06 -20.27
N VAL A 343 -19.87 -4.85 -19.37
CA VAL A 343 -18.45 -5.17 -19.64
C VAL A 343 -18.16 -6.61 -19.27
N VAL A 344 -17.88 -7.44 -20.26
CA VAL A 344 -17.46 -8.84 -20.07
C VAL A 344 -15.95 -9.01 -19.98
N GLY A 345 -15.18 -8.09 -20.56
CA GLY A 345 -13.72 -8.13 -20.50
C GLY A 345 -13.13 -6.72 -20.47
N LEU A 346 -12.15 -6.52 -19.58
CA LEU A 346 -11.44 -5.25 -19.46
C LEU A 346 -9.93 -5.51 -19.47
N LYS A 347 -9.22 -4.94 -20.45
CA LYS A 347 -7.77 -5.06 -20.58
C LYS A 347 -7.12 -3.69 -20.73
N ARG A 348 -6.29 -3.28 -19.77
CA ARG A 348 -5.45 -2.08 -19.93
C ARG A 348 -4.25 -2.39 -20.82
N ILE A 349 -4.11 -1.70 -21.95
CA ILE A 349 -3.06 -1.99 -22.93
C ILE A 349 -1.95 -0.93 -22.97
N ARG A 350 -2.18 0.26 -22.42
CA ARG A 350 -1.19 1.35 -22.39
C ARG A 350 -1.40 2.26 -21.17
N ILE A 351 -0.30 2.77 -20.64
CA ILE A 351 -0.26 3.90 -19.70
C ILE A 351 0.77 4.88 -20.24
N GLY A 352 0.35 6.09 -20.57
CA GLY A 352 1.28 7.06 -21.12
C GLY A 352 1.84 6.61 -22.46
N SER A 353 3.16 6.67 -22.65
CA SER A 353 3.80 6.07 -23.84
C SER A 353 4.13 4.58 -23.69
N VAL A 354 4.02 4.01 -22.48
CA VAL A 354 4.34 2.60 -22.21
C VAL A 354 3.17 1.70 -22.59
N THR A 355 3.43 0.77 -23.50
CA THR A 355 2.44 -0.22 -23.97
C THR A 355 2.72 -1.62 -23.43
N LEU A 356 1.69 -2.44 -23.40
CA LEU A 356 1.78 -3.84 -23.00
C LEU A 356 2.54 -4.68 -24.05
N SER A 357 2.48 -4.29 -25.33
CA SER A 357 3.16 -4.96 -26.45
C SER A 357 2.97 -6.48 -26.43
N SER A 358 4.05 -7.24 -26.65
CA SER A 358 4.10 -8.70 -26.66
C SER A 358 4.25 -9.35 -25.28
N LEU A 359 4.23 -8.57 -24.18
CA LEU A 359 4.39 -9.12 -22.84
C LEU A 359 3.30 -10.16 -22.54
N PRO A 360 3.64 -11.44 -22.30
CA PRO A 360 2.65 -12.50 -22.05
C PRO A 360 1.87 -12.27 -20.74
N VAL A 361 0.66 -12.80 -20.67
CA VAL A 361 -0.17 -12.74 -19.44
C VAL A 361 0.57 -13.42 -18.29
N GLY A 362 0.60 -12.79 -17.11
CA GLY A 362 1.31 -13.30 -15.93
C GLY A 362 2.80 -12.98 -15.90
N ALA A 363 3.39 -12.64 -17.04
CA ALA A 363 4.79 -12.28 -17.14
C ALA A 363 5.03 -10.80 -16.81
N TRP A 364 6.26 -10.50 -16.40
CA TRP A 364 6.72 -9.15 -16.11
C TRP A 364 8.06 -8.84 -16.78
N ARG A 365 8.39 -7.56 -16.90
CA ARG A 365 9.68 -7.05 -17.40
C ARG A 365 10.06 -5.75 -16.70
N TYR A 366 11.32 -5.36 -16.77
CA TYR A 366 11.71 -4.00 -16.37
C TYR A 366 11.15 -2.95 -17.34
N LEU A 367 10.93 -1.74 -16.82
CA LEU A 367 10.73 -0.55 -17.66
C LEU A 367 12.03 -0.29 -18.44
N ARG A 368 11.92 -0.10 -19.75
CA ARG A 368 13.10 0.12 -20.61
C ARG A 368 13.67 1.51 -20.37
N MET A 369 14.97 1.67 -20.58
CA MET A 369 15.67 2.95 -20.39
C MET A 369 15.12 4.08 -21.28
N ASN A 370 14.58 3.74 -22.46
CA ASN A 370 13.97 4.68 -23.40
C ASN A 370 12.45 4.83 -23.24
N GLU A 371 11.82 4.05 -22.36
CA GLU A 371 10.39 4.16 -22.08
C GLU A 371 10.13 5.22 -21.01
N ARG A 372 9.09 6.03 -21.21
CA ARG A 372 8.63 7.04 -20.26
C ARG A 372 7.10 7.02 -20.21
N PHE A 373 6.52 7.42 -19.08
CA PHE A 373 5.07 7.53 -18.97
C PHE A 373 4.57 8.85 -19.52
#